data_AF-A0A925STC0-F1
#
_entry.id   AF-A0A925STC0-F1
#
_cell.length_a   1.000
_cell.length_b   1.000
_cell.length_c   1.000
_cell.angle_alpha   90.00
_cell.angle_beta   90.00
_cell.angle_gamma   90.00
#
_symmetry.space_group_name_H-M   'P 1'
#
loop_
_entity.id
_entity.type
_entity.pdbx_description
1 polymer ?
#
loop_
_entity_poly.entity_id
_entity_poly.type
_entity_poly.pdbx_seq_one_letter_code
_entity_poly.pdbx_strand_id
1 'polypeptide(L)'
;MKVSATGKFFLLFTALLFSACGGGGGGAAGGGEPATASEGTYTGLATQATITTANAAELSADAYQNGSIGSTVNIARATVEAPPPVVHASLFPEIGSLLRSGVTRGMQTKAAGRQAMSSIVVEDSINGAYGGSAWFSISVDQSTGGVSGTATFSDFREAASGPAVFGTVNIAGMFDQASGLFSSLDMSFSPLTALTDQGAFNLYGSIALSIAGTTETLKVSSTLASSSGMTYWIKDWNFAFSSGNILHITGRYYHPTHGYVEITTPEPLTVSSVDGRPVSGVWHSAGSKGTSARLTFTEQGFTIAADTTGDGQWAPLP
;
A
#
# COMPACT_ATOMS: atom_id res chain seq x y z
N MET A 1 -52.46 47.81 24.87
CA MET A 1 -53.82 48.12 24.36
C MET A 1 -53.67 48.34 22.86
N LYS A 2 -54.33 47.51 22.03
CA LYS A 2 -54.64 47.60 20.57
C LYS A 2 -53.57 48.13 19.57
N VAL A 3 -53.38 47.66 18.33
CA VAL A 3 -53.66 46.46 17.50
C VAL A 3 -53.21 46.84 16.06
N SER A 4 -52.64 45.88 15.30
CA SER A 4 -52.53 45.79 13.81
C SER A 4 -51.61 46.80 13.05
N ALA A 5 -50.96 46.47 11.92
CA ALA A 5 -51.25 45.44 10.92
C ALA A 5 -50.04 45.09 10.00
N THR A 6 -49.96 43.80 9.66
CA THR A 6 -49.67 43.19 8.33
C THR A 6 -48.38 43.44 7.55
N GLY A 7 -47.68 42.33 7.29
CA GLY A 7 -46.90 42.08 6.08
C GLY A 7 -46.54 40.59 5.95
N LYS A 8 -47.37 39.84 5.23
CA LYS A 8 -47.24 38.39 4.97
C LYS A 8 -46.20 38.15 3.86
N PHE A 9 -45.31 37.16 4.00
CA PHE A 9 -44.73 36.49 2.83
C PHE A 9 -44.62 34.99 3.07
N PHE A 10 -44.71 34.25 1.97
CA PHE A 10 -45.43 33.00 1.81
C PHE A 10 -44.48 31.79 1.77
N LEU A 11 -45.05 30.63 2.12
CA LEU A 11 -44.44 29.30 2.22
C LEU A 11 -44.15 28.66 0.85
N LEU A 12 -43.14 27.79 0.82
CA LEU A 12 -43.03 26.50 0.09
C LEU A 12 -43.14 26.46 -1.45
N PHE A 13 -42.13 25.87 -2.10
CA PHE A 13 -42.35 24.86 -3.14
C PHE A 13 -41.14 23.91 -3.27
N THR A 14 -41.37 22.64 -2.94
CA THR A 14 -40.51 21.48 -3.19
C THR A 14 -40.99 20.79 -4.46
N ALA A 15 -40.09 20.52 -5.41
CA ALA A 15 -40.22 19.51 -6.49
C ALA A 15 -38.80 19.24 -7.01
N LEU A 16 -38.13 18.11 -6.74
CA LEU A 16 -38.34 16.74 -7.25
C LEU A 16 -38.63 16.70 -8.76
N LEU A 17 -37.57 16.57 -9.56
CA LEU A 17 -37.61 15.91 -10.87
C LEU A 17 -36.48 14.88 -10.94
N PHE A 18 -36.87 13.62 -10.75
CA PHE A 18 -36.22 12.47 -11.36
C PHE A 18 -36.41 12.56 -12.88
N SER A 19 -35.35 12.41 -13.65
CA SER A 19 -35.45 11.86 -14.99
C SER A 19 -34.47 10.70 -15.10
N ALA A 20 -35.05 9.53 -15.37
CA ALA A 20 -34.39 8.28 -15.64
C ALA A 20 -34.57 7.93 -17.12
N CYS A 21 -33.61 7.16 -17.61
CA CYS A 21 -33.68 6.19 -18.72
C CYS A 21 -33.41 6.63 -20.17
N GLY A 22 -32.44 5.91 -20.77
CA GLY A 22 -32.28 5.66 -22.21
C GLY A 22 -30.83 5.87 -22.67
N GLY A 23 -30.05 4.89 -23.15
CA GLY A 23 -30.26 3.49 -23.49
C GLY A 23 -29.10 3.01 -24.41
N GLY A 24 -28.88 1.68 -24.51
CA GLY A 24 -28.13 0.98 -25.58
C GLY A 24 -26.61 1.21 -25.61
N GLY A 25 -25.73 0.21 -25.63
CA GLY A 25 -25.76 -1.06 -26.36
C GLY A 25 -24.62 -1.04 -27.39
N GLY A 26 -23.57 -1.83 -27.17
CA GLY A 26 -22.45 -1.91 -28.11
C GLY A 26 -21.27 -2.70 -27.53
N GLY A 27 -21.30 -4.01 -27.74
CA GLY A 27 -20.19 -4.89 -27.38
C GLY A 27 -18.94 -4.55 -28.20
N ALA A 28 -17.83 -4.40 -27.50
CA ALA A 28 -16.50 -4.60 -28.05
C ALA A 28 -15.77 -5.54 -27.10
N ALA A 29 -15.56 -6.77 -27.56
CA ALA A 29 -14.55 -7.66 -27.03
C ALA A 29 -13.17 -7.05 -27.37
N GLY A 30 -12.79 -6.02 -26.63
CA GLY A 30 -11.41 -5.57 -26.51
C GLY A 30 -10.83 -6.26 -25.30
N GLY A 31 -9.65 -6.87 -25.42
CA GLY A 31 -8.94 -7.54 -24.34
C GLY A 31 -8.65 -6.58 -23.18
N GLY A 32 -9.66 -6.40 -22.34
CA GLY A 32 -9.58 -5.61 -21.12
C GLY A 32 -8.50 -6.23 -20.26
N GLU A 33 -7.45 -5.46 -20.01
CA GLU A 33 -6.60 -5.65 -18.86
C GLU A 33 -7.52 -6.00 -17.67
N PRO A 34 -7.24 -7.08 -16.93
CA PRO A 34 -8.08 -7.48 -15.81
C PRO A 34 -8.22 -6.26 -14.89
N ALA A 35 -9.46 -5.79 -14.69
CA ALA A 35 -9.76 -4.71 -13.76
C ALA A 35 -9.11 -5.08 -12.42
N THR A 36 -8.03 -4.39 -12.09
CA THR A 36 -7.27 -4.70 -10.87
C THR A 36 -8.20 -4.38 -9.70
N ALA A 37 -8.43 -5.37 -8.86
CA ALA A 37 -9.46 -5.36 -7.81
C ALA A 37 -9.37 -4.20 -6.80
N SER A 38 -8.34 -3.35 -6.88
CA SER A 38 -8.13 -2.19 -6.00
C SER A 38 -8.94 -0.96 -6.39
N GLU A 39 -9.17 -0.69 -7.68
CA GLU A 39 -9.80 0.57 -8.13
C GLU A 39 -11.29 0.67 -7.74
N GLY A 40 -11.99 -0.46 -7.63
CA GLY A 40 -13.41 -0.51 -7.27
C GLY A 40 -13.74 -0.28 -5.79
N THR A 41 -12.73 -0.17 -4.92
CA THR A 41 -12.93 -0.05 -3.46
C THR A 41 -12.64 1.34 -2.91
N TYR A 42 -11.95 2.20 -3.66
CA TYR A 42 -11.65 3.56 -3.25
C TYR A 42 -12.86 4.47 -3.45
N THR A 43 -13.25 5.18 -2.39
CA THR A 43 -14.45 6.04 -2.34
C THR A 43 -14.13 7.51 -2.06
N GLY A 44 -12.85 7.85 -1.89
CA GLY A 44 -12.40 9.21 -1.59
C GLY A 44 -12.29 10.12 -2.81
N LEU A 45 -11.71 11.30 -2.62
CA LEU A 45 -11.47 12.26 -3.70
C LEU A 45 -10.38 11.78 -4.66
N ALA A 46 -10.71 11.68 -5.95
CA ALA A 46 -9.77 11.28 -7.00
C ALA A 46 -9.15 12.46 -7.79
N THR A 47 -9.37 13.70 -7.35
CA THR A 47 -8.73 14.89 -7.93
C THR A 47 -7.34 15.10 -7.35
N GLN A 48 -6.41 15.67 -8.11
CA GLN A 48 -5.07 15.97 -7.57
C GLN A 48 -5.17 17.04 -6.47
N ALA A 49 -4.61 16.77 -5.31
CA ALA A 49 -4.66 17.65 -4.15
C ALA A 49 -3.91 18.96 -4.44
N THR A 50 -4.41 20.10 -3.96
CA THR A 50 -3.57 21.31 -3.83
C THR A 50 -2.88 21.24 -2.47
N ILE A 51 -1.55 21.26 -2.46
CA ILE A 51 -0.76 21.20 -1.24
C ILE A 51 -0.69 22.60 -0.62
N THR A 52 -1.02 22.66 0.66
CA THR A 52 -1.06 23.87 1.49
C THR A 52 -0.29 23.60 2.78
N THR A 53 0.03 24.66 3.54
CA THR A 53 0.67 24.50 4.86
C THR A 53 -0.15 23.60 5.81
N ALA A 54 -1.48 23.57 5.67
CA ALA A 54 -2.36 22.81 6.55
C ALA A 54 -2.39 21.30 6.26
N ASN A 55 -2.18 20.87 5.01
CA ASN A 55 -2.28 19.47 4.62
C ASN A 55 -0.96 18.88 4.09
N ALA A 56 0.10 19.68 3.92
CA ALA A 56 1.37 19.21 3.38
C ALA A 56 2.02 18.11 4.23
N ALA A 57 2.02 18.27 5.56
CA ALA A 57 2.56 17.27 6.47
C ALA A 57 1.76 15.97 6.41
N GLU A 58 0.42 16.05 6.51
CA GLU A 58 -0.48 14.90 6.38
C GLU A 58 -0.28 14.18 5.04
N LEU A 59 -0.39 14.88 3.90
CA LEU A 59 -0.24 14.27 2.57
C LEU A 59 1.13 13.65 2.31
N SER A 60 2.21 14.21 2.84
CA SER A 60 3.57 13.69 2.60
C SER A 60 3.96 12.60 3.60
N ALA A 61 3.73 12.83 4.89
CA ALA A 61 4.03 11.86 5.94
C ALA A 61 3.09 10.65 5.87
N ASP A 62 1.79 10.86 5.64
CA ASP A 62 0.85 9.75 5.49
C ASP A 62 1.09 9.00 4.19
N ALA A 63 1.47 9.67 3.09
CA ALA A 63 1.91 8.97 1.89
C ALA A 63 3.10 8.10 2.21
N TYR A 64 4.14 8.61 2.88
CA TYR A 64 5.31 7.80 3.25
C TYR A 64 4.96 6.65 4.21
N GLN A 65 4.19 6.90 5.27
CA GLN A 65 3.81 5.90 6.27
C GLN A 65 2.83 4.85 5.73
N ASN A 66 1.79 5.28 5.01
CA ASN A 66 0.91 4.37 4.30
C ASN A 66 1.61 3.78 3.07
N GLY A 67 2.68 4.34 2.56
CA GLY A 67 3.56 3.65 1.62
C GLY A 67 4.33 2.52 2.26
N SER A 68 4.67 2.76 3.52
CA SER A 68 5.38 1.86 4.39
C SER A 68 4.46 0.83 5.06
N ILE A 69 3.11 0.89 4.99
CA ILE A 69 2.00 0.05 5.56
C ILE A 69 2.21 -0.81 6.83
N GLY A 70 3.39 -1.33 7.17
CA GLY A 70 3.68 -2.00 8.44
C GLY A 70 4.25 -1.12 9.55
N SER A 71 4.43 0.20 9.33
CA SER A 71 4.48 1.10 10.49
C SER A 71 3.07 1.38 11.01
N THR A 72 2.42 0.39 11.62
CA THR A 72 1.09 0.54 12.25
C THR A 72 1.10 1.41 13.52
N VAL A 73 2.06 2.32 13.67
CA VAL A 73 2.18 3.22 14.81
C VAL A 73 2.19 4.67 14.30
N ASN A 74 1.07 5.34 14.58
CA ASN A 74 0.83 6.79 14.54
C ASN A 74 0.00 7.40 13.39
N ILE A 75 -1.04 6.73 12.87
CA ILE A 75 -2.12 7.41 12.08
C ILE A 75 -3.07 8.23 13.00
N ALA A 76 -2.56 8.70 14.14
CA ALA A 76 -3.26 9.65 15.00
C ALA A 76 -2.24 10.44 15.83
N ARG A 77 -1.67 11.49 15.24
CA ARG A 77 -1.31 12.80 15.84
C ARG A 77 -0.12 13.43 15.13
N ALA A 78 -0.42 14.28 14.15
CA ALA A 78 0.42 15.43 13.84
C ALA A 78 0.29 16.45 14.99
N THR A 79 0.94 16.19 16.11
CA THR A 79 1.36 17.23 17.06
C THR A 79 2.73 16.88 17.62
N VAL A 80 3.74 17.60 17.12
CA VAL A 80 4.86 18.21 17.88
C VAL A 80 5.82 17.25 18.61
N GLU A 81 7.11 17.35 18.27
CA GLU A 81 8.28 16.93 19.08
C GLU A 81 8.16 15.60 19.86
N ALA A 82 7.55 14.58 19.28
CA ALA A 82 7.63 13.25 19.86
C ALA A 82 8.99 12.62 19.49
N PRO A 83 9.63 11.85 20.41
CA PRO A 83 10.80 11.04 20.09
C PRO A 83 10.54 10.23 18.82
N PRO A 84 11.59 9.93 18.02
CA PRO A 84 11.44 9.37 16.68
C PRO A 84 10.44 8.21 16.73
N PRO A 85 9.35 8.25 15.94
CA PRO A 85 8.37 7.18 15.94
C PRO A 85 9.12 5.87 15.73
N VAL A 86 8.82 4.87 16.54
CA VAL A 86 9.38 3.53 16.35
C VAL A 86 8.92 3.09 14.96
N VAL A 87 9.84 3.14 14.00
CA VAL A 87 9.58 2.75 12.62
C VAL A 87 9.45 1.24 12.65
N HIS A 88 8.22 0.72 12.55
CA HIS A 88 8.01 -0.71 12.41
C HIS A 88 8.20 -1.14 10.95
N ALA A 89 8.65 -2.37 10.77
CA ALA A 89 8.87 -2.98 9.46
C ALA A 89 7.58 -3.00 8.65
N SER A 90 7.70 -2.78 7.34
CA SER A 90 6.55 -2.71 6.43
C SER A 90 5.87 -4.08 6.26
N LEU A 91 4.53 -4.11 6.32
CA LEU A 91 3.71 -5.32 6.28
C LEU A 91 3.92 -6.10 4.99
N PHE A 92 4.13 -5.40 3.86
CA PHE A 92 4.27 -6.04 2.56
C PHE A 92 5.65 -6.67 2.32
N PRO A 93 6.79 -6.00 2.59
CA PRO A 93 8.09 -6.65 2.67
C PRO A 93 8.15 -7.80 3.68
N GLU A 94 7.47 -7.69 4.83
CA GLU A 94 7.43 -8.77 5.82
C GLU A 94 6.62 -9.97 5.31
N ILE A 95 5.42 -9.77 4.78
CA ILE A 95 4.63 -10.83 4.13
C ILE A 95 5.40 -11.44 2.95
N GLY A 96 6.03 -10.61 2.12
CA GLY A 96 6.85 -11.04 1.00
C GLY A 96 8.07 -11.88 1.43
N SER A 97 8.76 -11.47 2.50
CA SER A 97 9.89 -12.19 3.08
C SER A 97 9.46 -13.51 3.73
N LEU A 98 8.33 -13.50 4.45
CA LEU A 98 7.71 -14.67 5.05
C LEU A 98 7.35 -15.70 3.98
N LEU A 99 6.69 -15.25 2.91
CA LEU A 99 6.32 -16.07 1.75
C LEU A 99 7.56 -16.64 1.05
N ARG A 100 8.56 -15.79 0.79
CA ARG A 100 9.83 -16.21 0.20
C ARG A 100 10.49 -17.30 1.05
N SER A 101 10.55 -17.09 2.36
CA SER A 101 11.14 -18.04 3.31
C SER A 101 10.35 -19.34 3.38
N GLY A 102 9.02 -19.28 3.46
CA GLY A 102 8.14 -20.45 3.49
C GLY A 102 8.27 -21.31 2.23
N VAL A 103 8.21 -20.69 1.05
CA VAL A 103 8.39 -21.41 -0.23
C VAL A 103 9.77 -22.04 -0.29
N THR A 104 10.81 -21.28 0.03
CA THR A 104 12.20 -21.76 -0.07
C THR A 104 12.41 -22.98 0.84
N ARG A 105 11.92 -22.93 2.09
CA ARG A 105 11.99 -24.07 3.02
C ARG A 105 11.22 -25.29 2.50
N GLY A 106 10.02 -25.07 1.98
CA GLY A 106 9.21 -26.15 1.43
C GLY A 106 9.84 -26.83 0.21
N MET A 107 10.46 -26.03 -0.67
CA MET A 107 11.22 -26.52 -1.83
C MET A 107 12.47 -27.32 -1.42
N GLN A 108 13.23 -26.82 -0.45
CA GLN A 108 14.42 -27.52 0.07
C GLN A 108 14.05 -28.87 0.68
N THR A 109 12.94 -28.95 1.41
CA THR A 109 12.48 -30.19 2.07
C THR A 109 12.09 -31.27 1.04
N LYS A 110 11.48 -30.88 -0.09
CA LYS A 110 11.04 -31.83 -1.12
C LYS A 110 12.11 -32.17 -2.18
N ALA A 111 13.07 -31.27 -2.42
CA ALA A 111 14.21 -31.55 -3.30
C ALA A 111 15.04 -32.76 -2.85
N ALA A 112 15.02 -33.11 -1.57
CA ALA A 112 15.68 -34.29 -1.01
C ALA A 112 15.02 -35.63 -1.41
N GLY A 113 13.77 -35.62 -1.90
CA GLY A 113 12.96 -36.82 -2.15
C GLY A 113 12.72 -37.18 -3.63
N ARG A 114 13.61 -36.75 -4.54
CA ARG A 114 13.49 -36.82 -6.02
C ARG A 114 12.71 -38.04 -6.56
N GLN A 115 11.44 -37.83 -6.87
CA GLN A 115 10.75 -38.53 -7.96
C GLN A 115 10.30 -37.49 -8.98
N ALA A 116 10.46 -37.79 -10.27
CA ALA A 116 10.06 -36.91 -11.37
C ALA A 116 8.53 -36.76 -11.38
N MET A 117 8.03 -35.67 -10.81
CA MET A 117 6.62 -35.30 -10.90
C MET A 117 6.50 -34.02 -11.72
N SER A 118 5.44 -33.88 -12.51
CA SER A 118 5.20 -32.66 -13.30
C SER A 118 4.97 -31.43 -12.42
N SER A 119 4.46 -31.62 -11.20
CA SER A 119 4.30 -30.57 -10.20
C SER A 119 4.54 -31.09 -8.79
N ILE A 120 5.02 -30.21 -7.92
CA ILE A 120 5.15 -30.45 -6.48
C ILE A 120 4.24 -29.48 -5.75
N VAL A 121 3.30 -30.00 -4.95
CA VAL A 121 2.53 -29.20 -3.99
C VAL A 121 3.28 -29.16 -2.67
N VAL A 122 3.59 -27.97 -2.18
CA VAL A 122 4.23 -27.70 -0.90
C VAL A 122 3.17 -27.15 0.04
N GLU A 123 3.01 -27.79 1.20
CA GLU A 123 2.17 -27.30 2.27
C GLU A 123 3.04 -27.09 3.51
N ASP A 124 2.90 -25.92 4.15
CA ASP A 124 3.64 -25.58 5.37
C ASP A 124 2.80 -24.63 6.23
N SER A 125 3.12 -24.56 7.52
CA SER A 125 2.51 -23.61 8.46
C SER A 125 3.59 -22.92 9.27
N ILE A 126 3.42 -21.62 9.45
CA ILE A 126 4.32 -20.78 10.25
C ILE A 126 3.50 -20.18 11.37
N ASN A 127 3.95 -20.36 12.61
CA ASN A 127 3.38 -19.67 13.75
C ASN A 127 3.98 -18.26 13.82
N GLY A 128 3.14 -17.25 14.02
CA GLY A 128 3.65 -15.90 14.27
C GLY A 128 4.32 -15.82 15.63
N ALA A 129 5.41 -15.06 15.74
CA ALA A 129 6.16 -14.93 16.98
C ALA A 129 5.32 -14.41 18.16
N TYR A 130 4.22 -13.71 17.89
CA TYR A 130 3.33 -13.13 18.89
C TYR A 130 1.87 -13.60 18.77
N GLY A 131 1.58 -14.59 17.93
CA GLY A 131 0.22 -15.14 17.80
C GLY A 131 -0.12 -15.66 16.42
N GLY A 132 -1.17 -16.49 16.41
CA GLY A 132 -1.77 -17.06 15.22
C GLY A 132 -0.83 -17.85 14.32
N SER A 133 -1.26 -18.02 13.08
CA SER A 133 -0.52 -18.81 12.09
C SER A 133 -0.81 -18.36 10.66
N ALA A 134 0.15 -18.61 9.78
CA ALA A 134 0.02 -18.51 8.34
C ALA A 134 0.21 -19.91 7.74
N TRP A 135 -0.76 -20.37 6.97
CA TRP A 135 -0.71 -21.64 6.26
C TRP A 135 -0.53 -21.41 4.77
N PHE A 136 0.34 -22.18 4.13
CA PHE A 136 0.69 -22.04 2.72
C PHE A 136 0.36 -23.33 1.97
N SER A 137 -0.17 -23.21 0.76
CA SER A 137 -0.28 -24.32 -0.20
C SER A 137 0.10 -23.83 -1.58
N ILE A 138 1.25 -24.30 -2.04
CA ILE A 138 1.95 -23.75 -3.21
C ILE A 138 2.35 -24.89 -4.13
N SER A 139 1.88 -24.84 -5.38
CA SER A 139 2.28 -25.74 -6.44
C SER A 139 3.43 -25.12 -7.24
N VAL A 140 4.46 -25.92 -7.50
CA VAL A 140 5.59 -25.58 -8.37
C VAL A 140 5.65 -26.57 -9.52
N ASP A 141 5.60 -26.06 -10.76
CA ASP A 141 5.86 -26.83 -11.97
C ASP A 141 7.38 -27.03 -12.12
N GLN A 142 7.82 -28.30 -12.08
CA GLN A 142 9.24 -28.60 -12.14
C GLN A 142 9.87 -28.39 -13.51
N SER A 143 9.05 -28.37 -14.58
CA SER A 143 9.53 -28.20 -15.94
C SER A 143 9.70 -26.72 -16.32
N THR A 144 8.80 -25.87 -15.84
CA THR A 144 8.80 -24.44 -16.18
C THR A 144 9.30 -23.54 -15.04
N GLY A 145 9.25 -24.00 -13.80
CA GLY A 145 9.45 -23.15 -12.61
C GLY A 145 8.22 -22.32 -12.24
N GLY A 146 7.09 -22.49 -12.93
CA GLY A 146 5.86 -21.78 -12.62
C GLY A 146 5.36 -22.09 -11.21
N VAL A 147 4.97 -21.04 -10.48
CA VAL A 147 4.45 -21.13 -9.12
C VAL A 147 3.01 -20.63 -9.08
N SER A 148 2.15 -21.34 -8.34
CA SER A 148 0.78 -20.90 -8.05
C SER A 148 0.33 -21.45 -6.70
N GLY A 149 -0.44 -20.68 -5.93
CA GLY A 149 -0.94 -21.17 -4.65
C GLY A 149 -1.68 -20.12 -3.84
N THR A 150 -1.82 -20.40 -2.55
CA THR A 150 -2.46 -19.50 -1.59
C THR A 150 -1.71 -19.49 -0.26
N ALA A 151 -1.75 -18.36 0.43
CA ALA A 151 -1.43 -18.25 1.84
C ALA A 151 -2.66 -17.79 2.61
N THR A 152 -3.00 -18.49 3.69
CA THR A 152 -4.12 -18.15 4.57
C THR A 152 -3.61 -17.77 5.94
N PHE A 153 -3.96 -16.56 6.37
CA PHE A 153 -3.59 -15.99 7.65
C PHE A 153 -4.75 -16.11 8.64
N SER A 154 -4.44 -16.61 9.83
CA SER A 154 -5.38 -16.74 10.94
C SER A 154 -4.76 -16.12 12.18
N ASP A 155 -5.13 -14.87 12.45
CA ASP A 155 -4.61 -14.08 13.58
C ASP A 155 -3.08 -13.98 13.59
N PHE A 156 -2.46 -14.02 12.41
CA PHE A 156 -1.02 -14.09 12.28
C PHE A 156 -0.37 -12.80 12.76
N ARG A 157 0.61 -12.91 13.67
CA ARG A 157 1.28 -11.75 14.25
C ARG A 157 2.78 -12.00 14.46
N GLU A 158 3.59 -11.22 13.77
CA GLU A 158 5.05 -11.38 13.80
C GLU A 158 5.76 -10.42 14.77
N ALA A 159 5.12 -9.30 15.14
CA ALA A 159 5.68 -8.32 16.08
C ALA A 159 4.70 -8.00 17.22
N ALA A 160 5.26 -7.69 18.40
CA ALA A 160 4.50 -7.35 19.61
C ALA A 160 3.56 -6.14 19.44
N SER A 161 3.88 -5.25 18.51
CA SER A 161 3.11 -4.05 18.15
C SER A 161 2.55 -4.10 16.73
N GLY A 162 2.76 -5.22 16.01
CA GLY A 162 2.26 -5.42 14.66
C GLY A 162 0.75 -5.73 14.64
N PRO A 163 0.09 -5.55 13.49
CA PRO A 163 -1.30 -5.94 13.31
C PRO A 163 -1.44 -7.47 13.40
N ALA A 164 -2.59 -7.94 13.88
CA ALA A 164 -3.00 -9.31 13.62
C ALA A 164 -3.62 -9.40 12.22
N VAL A 165 -3.14 -10.33 11.40
CA VAL A 165 -3.50 -10.45 9.98
C VAL A 165 -4.42 -11.64 9.75
N PHE A 166 -5.48 -11.42 8.96
CA PHE A 166 -6.48 -12.41 8.59
C PHE A 166 -6.75 -12.38 7.09
N GLY A 167 -7.08 -13.53 6.53
CA GLY A 167 -7.56 -13.64 5.14
C GLY A 167 -6.62 -14.45 4.26
N THR A 168 -6.85 -14.38 2.96
CA THR A 168 -6.12 -15.21 1.99
C THR A 168 -5.44 -14.33 0.94
N VAL A 169 -4.19 -14.67 0.66
CA VAL A 169 -3.40 -14.11 -0.43
C VAL A 169 -3.25 -15.18 -1.50
N ASN A 170 -3.63 -14.87 -2.74
CA ASN A 170 -3.31 -15.69 -3.89
C ASN A 170 -1.89 -15.38 -4.35
N ILE A 171 -1.17 -16.42 -4.73
CA ILE A 171 0.25 -16.36 -5.12
C ILE A 171 0.38 -16.91 -6.54
N ALA A 172 1.12 -16.22 -7.38
CA ALA A 172 1.60 -16.71 -8.67
C ALA A 172 3.05 -16.25 -8.89
N GLY A 173 3.79 -16.85 -9.81
CA GLY A 173 5.11 -16.35 -10.15
C GLY A 173 6.01 -17.38 -10.83
N MET A 174 7.30 -17.09 -10.81
CA MET A 174 8.34 -17.92 -11.40
C MET A 174 9.46 -18.15 -10.38
N PHE A 175 9.75 -19.43 -10.13
CA PHE A 175 10.84 -19.87 -9.27
C PHE A 175 11.99 -20.40 -10.12
N ASP A 176 13.15 -19.77 -9.99
CA ASP A 176 14.38 -20.23 -10.59
C ASP A 176 14.99 -21.33 -9.72
N GLN A 177 14.86 -22.57 -10.20
CA GLN A 177 15.35 -23.75 -9.49
C GLN A 177 16.88 -23.80 -9.38
N ALA A 178 17.61 -23.10 -10.25
CA ALA A 178 19.07 -23.08 -10.21
C ALA A 178 19.58 -22.18 -9.09
N SER A 179 18.99 -20.99 -8.95
CA SER A 179 19.33 -20.06 -7.86
C SER A 179 18.59 -20.37 -6.54
N GLY A 180 17.47 -21.09 -6.61
CA GLY A 180 16.61 -21.34 -5.45
C GLY A 180 15.82 -20.10 -5.02
N LEU A 181 15.65 -19.14 -5.92
CA LEU A 181 14.99 -17.86 -5.66
C LEU A 181 13.84 -17.62 -6.65
N PHE A 182 12.93 -16.72 -6.31
CA PHE A 182 11.93 -16.23 -7.25
C PHE A 182 12.55 -15.26 -8.25
N SER A 183 12.25 -15.43 -9.54
CA SER A 183 12.50 -14.40 -10.55
C SER A 183 11.31 -13.43 -10.65
N SER A 184 10.10 -13.91 -10.37
CA SER A 184 8.91 -13.08 -10.14
C SER A 184 7.98 -13.69 -9.10
N LEU A 185 7.23 -12.84 -8.40
CA LEU A 185 6.21 -13.25 -7.44
C LEU A 185 5.08 -12.22 -7.45
N ASP A 186 3.90 -12.65 -7.87
CA ASP A 186 2.67 -11.88 -7.87
C ASP A 186 1.78 -12.36 -6.72
N MET A 187 1.30 -11.40 -5.94
CA MET A 187 0.39 -11.61 -4.82
C MET A 187 -0.86 -10.77 -5.02
N SER A 188 -2.01 -11.32 -4.69
CA SER A 188 -3.28 -10.57 -4.67
C SER A 188 -4.14 -10.96 -3.49
N PHE A 189 -4.90 -10.00 -2.96
CA PHE A 189 -5.73 -10.18 -1.77
C PHE A 189 -7.01 -9.33 -1.87
N SER A 190 -8.12 -9.88 -1.38
CA SER A 190 -9.44 -9.22 -1.43
C SER A 190 -10.49 -9.87 -0.51
N PRO A 191 -10.70 -9.37 0.72
CA PRO A 191 -9.79 -8.54 1.50
C PRO A 191 -8.74 -9.36 2.28
N LEU A 192 -7.65 -8.70 2.65
CA LEU A 192 -6.85 -9.07 3.81
C LEU A 192 -7.25 -8.12 4.96
N THR A 193 -7.54 -8.64 6.15
CA THR A 193 -7.90 -7.81 7.31
C THR A 193 -6.70 -7.68 8.24
N ALA A 194 -6.36 -6.45 8.61
CA ALA A 194 -5.37 -6.13 9.63
C ALA A 194 -6.09 -5.54 10.85
N LEU A 195 -5.94 -6.17 12.02
CA LEU A 195 -6.46 -5.69 13.29
C LEU A 195 -5.34 -5.03 14.09
N THR A 196 -5.52 -3.75 14.41
CA THR A 196 -4.62 -2.98 15.28
C THR A 196 -5.38 -2.45 16.49
N ASP A 197 -4.65 -1.80 17.40
CA ASP A 197 -5.23 -1.07 18.53
C ASP A 197 -6.18 0.07 18.11
N GLN A 198 -6.05 0.55 16.86
CA GLN A 198 -6.90 1.58 16.27
C GLN A 198 -8.14 1.02 15.58
N GLY A 199 -8.24 -0.31 15.43
CA GLY A 199 -9.37 -1.01 14.84
C GLY A 199 -8.99 -1.92 13.68
N ALA A 200 -10.01 -2.40 12.97
CA ALA A 200 -9.85 -3.26 11.81
C ALA A 200 -9.73 -2.44 10.53
N PHE A 201 -8.80 -2.85 9.68
CA PHE A 201 -8.59 -2.31 8.35
C PHE A 201 -8.67 -3.43 7.32
N ASN A 202 -9.32 -3.18 6.19
CA ASN A 202 -9.39 -4.12 5.08
C ASN A 202 -8.50 -3.63 3.94
N LEU A 203 -7.57 -4.47 3.51
CA LEU A 203 -6.67 -4.25 2.40
C LEU A 203 -7.17 -5.00 1.17
N TYR A 204 -7.15 -4.33 0.03
CA TYR A 204 -7.50 -4.90 -1.27
C TYR A 204 -6.43 -4.53 -2.27
N GLY A 205 -5.88 -5.49 -3.02
CA GLY A 205 -4.89 -5.13 -4.00
C GLY A 205 -3.96 -6.25 -4.41
N SER A 206 -2.82 -5.82 -4.93
CA SER A 206 -1.79 -6.68 -5.45
C SER A 206 -0.39 -6.13 -5.19
N ILE A 207 0.55 -7.06 -5.11
CA ILE A 207 1.97 -6.81 -5.00
C ILE A 207 2.64 -7.68 -6.05
N ALA A 208 3.52 -7.10 -6.86
CA ALA A 208 4.29 -7.83 -7.87
C ALA A 208 5.78 -7.58 -7.65
N LEU A 209 6.51 -8.63 -7.31
CA LEU A 209 7.96 -8.65 -7.21
C LEU A 209 8.54 -9.15 -8.53
N SER A 210 9.61 -8.50 -8.99
CA SER A 210 10.43 -8.97 -10.10
C SER A 210 11.91 -8.71 -9.80
N ILE A 211 12.75 -9.67 -10.17
CA ILE A 211 14.20 -9.58 -9.97
C ILE A 211 14.88 -9.72 -11.34
N ALA A 212 15.68 -8.72 -11.70
CA ALA A 212 16.43 -8.69 -12.96
C ALA A 212 17.89 -8.30 -12.67
N GLY A 213 18.80 -9.28 -12.76
CA GLY A 213 20.19 -9.08 -12.39
C GLY A 213 20.32 -8.77 -10.89
N THR A 214 20.83 -7.59 -10.56
CA THR A 214 20.95 -7.10 -9.16
C THR A 214 19.85 -6.14 -8.75
N THR A 215 18.88 -5.88 -9.63
CA THR A 215 17.77 -4.98 -9.36
C THR A 215 16.54 -5.76 -8.94
N GLU A 216 16.00 -5.40 -7.77
CA GLU A 216 14.72 -5.90 -7.26
C GLU A 216 13.68 -4.80 -7.44
N THR A 217 12.57 -5.12 -8.09
CA THR A 217 11.45 -4.20 -8.30
C THR A 217 10.19 -4.76 -7.66
N LEU A 218 9.58 -3.96 -6.78
CA LEU A 218 8.30 -4.26 -6.14
C LEU A 218 7.26 -3.26 -6.64
N LYS A 219 6.20 -3.75 -7.25
CA LYS A 219 5.04 -2.96 -7.64
C LYS A 219 3.89 -3.19 -6.68
N VAL A 220 3.26 -2.13 -6.19
CA VAL A 220 2.16 -2.21 -5.21
C VAL A 220 1.00 -1.35 -5.68
N SER A 221 -0.18 -1.96 -5.71
CA SER A 221 -1.45 -1.25 -5.91
C SER A 221 -2.45 -1.77 -4.89
N SER A 222 -2.76 -0.98 -3.86
CA SER A 222 -3.57 -1.42 -2.72
C SER A 222 -4.45 -0.30 -2.17
N THR A 223 -5.71 -0.64 -1.88
CA THR A 223 -6.66 0.20 -1.15
C THR A 223 -6.76 -0.28 0.29
N LEU A 224 -6.70 0.67 1.22
CA LEU A 224 -6.88 0.46 2.66
C LEU A 224 -8.22 1.09 3.05
N ALA A 225 -9.17 0.27 3.49
CA ALA A 225 -10.46 0.72 4.01
C ALA A 225 -10.47 0.62 5.54
N SER A 226 -10.66 1.74 6.23
CA SER A 226 -10.82 1.78 7.68
C SER A 226 -12.25 1.41 8.09
N SER A 227 -12.43 1.06 9.37
CA SER A 227 -13.75 0.89 9.99
C SER A 227 -14.61 2.16 10.00
N SER A 228 -14.00 3.34 9.88
CA SER A 228 -14.70 4.63 9.76
C SER A 228 -15.24 4.92 8.35
N GLY A 229 -14.97 4.04 7.38
CA GLY A 229 -15.37 4.22 5.98
C GLY A 229 -14.43 5.09 5.16
N MET A 230 -13.32 5.56 5.75
CA MET A 230 -12.27 6.23 5.00
C MET A 230 -11.48 5.21 4.19
N THR A 231 -11.21 5.55 2.93
CA THR A 231 -10.41 4.72 2.03
C THR A 231 -9.17 5.50 1.61
N TYR A 232 -8.01 4.86 1.75
CA TYR A 232 -6.72 5.34 1.27
C TYR A 232 -6.30 4.45 0.12
N TRP A 233 -5.62 4.99 -0.89
CA TRP A 233 -5.22 4.18 -2.03
C TRP A 233 -3.81 4.49 -2.50
N ILE A 234 -3.03 3.43 -2.60
CA ILE A 234 -1.70 3.39 -3.17
C ILE A 234 -1.89 2.82 -4.56
N LYS A 235 -1.60 3.63 -5.59
CA LYS A 235 -1.80 3.25 -6.97
C LYS A 235 -0.46 3.25 -7.71
N ASP A 236 -0.13 2.11 -8.29
CA ASP A 236 1.00 1.90 -9.18
C ASP A 236 2.33 2.31 -8.56
N TRP A 237 2.50 2.01 -7.26
CA TRP A 237 3.77 2.26 -6.60
C TRP A 237 4.83 1.32 -7.13
N ASN A 238 5.99 1.86 -7.49
CA ASN A 238 7.11 1.10 -7.98
C ASN A 238 8.33 1.41 -7.11
N PHE A 239 8.69 0.46 -6.27
CA PHE A 239 9.92 0.45 -5.48
C PHE A 239 10.99 -0.26 -6.30
N ALA A 240 12.08 0.44 -6.63
CA ALA A 240 13.23 -0.14 -7.30
C ALA A 240 14.44 -0.08 -6.37
N PHE A 241 14.91 -1.26 -5.96
CA PHE A 241 16.10 -1.41 -5.14
C PHE A 241 17.32 -1.60 -6.03
N SER A 242 18.32 -0.77 -5.84
CA SER A 242 19.64 -0.88 -6.48
C SER A 242 20.72 -0.98 -5.39
N SER A 243 21.78 -1.74 -5.66
CA SER A 243 22.92 -1.89 -4.75
C SER A 243 22.55 -2.30 -3.30
N GLY A 244 21.41 -2.99 -3.13
CA GLY A 244 20.92 -3.54 -1.85
C GLY A 244 20.30 -2.54 -0.87
N ASN A 245 20.66 -1.25 -0.92
CA ASN A 245 20.17 -0.25 0.04
C ASN A 245 19.72 1.08 -0.57
N ILE A 246 19.82 1.24 -1.89
CA ILE A 246 19.34 2.45 -2.59
C ILE A 246 17.94 2.17 -3.12
N LEU A 247 16.98 2.99 -2.71
CA LEU A 247 15.57 2.82 -3.01
C LEU A 247 15.04 4.01 -3.82
N HIS A 248 14.53 3.72 -5.02
CA HIS A 248 13.73 4.65 -5.81
C HIS A 248 12.25 4.31 -5.67
N ILE A 249 11.42 5.32 -5.45
CA ILE A 249 9.96 5.16 -5.32
C ILE A 249 9.29 6.11 -6.31
N THR A 250 8.29 5.59 -7.01
CA THR A 250 7.33 6.37 -7.80
C THR A 250 5.93 5.82 -7.58
N GLY A 251 4.88 6.62 -7.79
CA GLY A 251 3.49 6.14 -7.73
C GLY A 251 2.52 7.25 -7.37
N ARG A 252 1.26 6.90 -7.05
CA ARG A 252 0.27 7.85 -6.54
C ARG A 252 -0.26 7.45 -5.19
N TYR A 253 -0.42 8.42 -4.31
CA TYR A 253 -1.11 8.25 -3.04
C TYR A 253 -2.40 9.06 -3.03
N TYR A 254 -3.51 8.40 -2.71
CA TYR A 254 -4.83 9.00 -2.62
C TYR A 254 -5.25 9.08 -1.16
N HIS A 255 -5.46 10.30 -0.69
CA HIS A 255 -6.03 10.61 0.61
C HIS A 255 -7.57 10.73 0.48
N PRO A 256 -8.37 10.20 1.43
CA PRO A 256 -9.83 10.20 1.33
C PRO A 256 -10.45 11.60 1.13
N THR A 257 -9.90 12.60 1.81
CA THR A 257 -10.48 13.96 1.89
C THR A 257 -9.74 15.03 1.10
N HIS A 258 -8.49 14.78 0.69
CA HIS A 258 -7.64 15.81 0.07
C HIS A 258 -7.41 15.60 -1.42
N GLY A 259 -7.64 14.39 -1.93
CA GLY A 259 -7.27 14.03 -3.29
C GLY A 259 -6.02 13.18 -3.35
N TYR A 260 -5.35 13.16 -4.51
CA TYR A 260 -4.09 12.44 -4.69
C TYR A 260 -2.88 13.35 -4.85
N VAL A 261 -1.71 12.78 -4.54
CA VAL A 261 -0.40 13.35 -4.84
C VAL A 261 0.43 12.33 -5.64
N GLU A 262 1.27 12.83 -6.54
CA GLU A 262 2.27 12.03 -7.25
C GLU A 262 3.50 11.89 -6.37
N ILE A 263 3.98 10.67 -6.18
CA ILE A 263 5.13 10.35 -5.33
C ILE A 263 6.33 10.10 -6.23
N THR A 264 7.46 10.70 -5.86
CA THR A 264 8.77 10.45 -6.46
C THR A 264 9.87 10.56 -5.40
N THR A 265 11.01 9.93 -5.64
CA THR A 265 12.24 10.14 -4.86
C THR A 265 13.32 10.75 -5.76
N PRO A 266 13.32 12.08 -5.98
CA PRO A 266 14.26 12.73 -6.90
C PRO A 266 15.71 12.52 -6.48
N GLU A 267 15.96 12.44 -5.17
CA GLU A 267 17.18 11.89 -4.60
C GLU A 267 16.81 10.53 -4.00
N PRO A 268 17.32 9.40 -4.53
CA PRO A 268 16.98 8.09 -4.01
C PRO A 268 17.26 7.97 -2.52
N LEU A 269 16.41 7.19 -1.86
CA LEU A 269 16.52 6.95 -0.43
C LEU A 269 17.64 5.96 -0.17
N THR A 270 18.52 6.25 0.80
CA THR A 270 19.41 5.23 1.36
C THR A 270 18.75 4.63 2.58
N VAL A 271 18.58 3.31 2.57
CA VAL A 271 17.91 2.58 3.64
C VAL A 271 18.95 1.91 4.54
N SER A 272 18.80 2.06 5.85
CA SER A 272 19.63 1.38 6.84
C SER A 272 19.41 -0.13 6.79
N SER A 273 20.50 -0.89 6.72
CA SER A 273 20.44 -2.36 6.74
C SER A 273 20.11 -2.94 8.13
N VAL A 274 20.12 -2.10 9.17
CA VAL A 274 19.89 -2.54 10.56
C VAL A 274 18.39 -2.58 10.87
N ASP A 275 17.66 -1.56 10.44
CA ASP A 275 16.27 -1.32 10.84
C ASP A 275 15.36 -0.96 9.66
N GLY A 276 15.88 -0.89 8.43
CA GLY A 276 15.07 -0.65 7.23
C GLY A 276 14.55 0.78 7.09
N ARG A 277 14.99 1.73 7.93
CA ARG A 277 14.56 3.14 7.82
C ARG A 277 15.41 3.90 6.80
N PRO A 278 14.83 4.85 6.05
CA PRO A 278 15.62 5.80 5.27
C PRO A 278 16.50 6.67 6.19
N VAL A 279 17.78 6.78 5.85
CA VAL A 279 18.77 7.61 6.56
C VAL A 279 19.26 8.80 5.73
N SER A 280 18.93 8.82 4.44
CA SER A 280 19.18 9.94 3.53
C SER A 280 18.27 9.87 2.30
N GLY A 281 18.25 10.94 1.52
CA GLY A 281 17.46 11.07 0.30
C GLY A 281 16.23 11.97 0.48
N VAL A 282 15.48 12.14 -0.59
CA VAL A 282 14.33 13.06 -0.64
C VAL A 282 13.11 12.33 -1.15
N TRP A 283 12.04 12.37 -0.36
CA TRP A 283 10.70 12.04 -0.80
C TRP A 283 10.00 13.29 -1.28
N HIS A 284 9.34 13.22 -2.43
CA HIS A 284 8.64 14.34 -3.03
C HIS A 284 7.21 13.96 -3.39
N SER A 285 6.25 14.71 -2.83
CA SER A 285 4.82 14.62 -3.10
C SER A 285 4.39 15.82 -3.93
N ALA A 286 4.05 15.61 -5.20
CA ALA A 286 3.61 16.67 -6.11
C ALA A 286 2.07 16.75 -6.18
N GLY A 287 1.55 17.93 -5.89
CA GLY A 287 0.15 18.29 -5.99
C GLY A 287 -0.18 19.04 -7.28
N SER A 288 -1.40 19.56 -7.35
CA SER A 288 -1.91 20.38 -8.44
C SER A 288 -1.28 21.79 -8.42
N LYS A 289 -1.36 22.49 -9.56
CA LYS A 289 -0.88 23.89 -9.72
C LYS A 289 0.59 24.10 -9.33
N GLY A 290 1.42 23.07 -9.45
CA GLY A 290 2.84 23.11 -9.09
C GLY A 290 3.12 23.04 -7.58
N THR A 291 2.08 22.97 -6.73
CA THR A 291 2.27 22.83 -5.28
C THR A 291 2.93 21.50 -4.94
N SER A 292 3.81 21.47 -3.95
CA SER A 292 4.55 20.26 -3.58
C SER A 292 4.94 20.24 -2.10
N ALA A 293 5.19 19.04 -1.58
CA ALA A 293 5.76 18.80 -0.27
C ALA A 293 6.95 17.85 -0.40
N ARG A 294 7.96 18.02 0.44
CA ARG A 294 9.14 17.15 0.48
C ARG A 294 9.45 16.70 1.90
N LEU A 295 9.83 15.44 2.04
CA LEU A 295 10.50 14.92 3.23
C LEU A 295 11.99 14.76 2.90
N THR A 296 12.86 15.37 3.71
CA THR A 296 14.31 15.18 3.59
C THR A 296 14.78 14.32 4.75
N PHE A 297 15.27 13.11 4.45
CA PHE A 297 15.70 12.15 5.46
C PHE A 297 17.14 12.41 5.92
N THR A 298 17.38 12.15 7.20
CA THR A 298 18.70 12.16 7.84
C THR A 298 18.81 10.94 8.76
N GLU A 299 19.99 10.66 9.30
CA GLU A 299 20.18 9.57 10.27
C GLU A 299 19.31 9.70 11.54
N GLN A 300 18.85 10.93 11.84
CA GLN A 300 18.05 11.26 13.01
C GLN A 300 16.54 11.26 12.75
N GLY A 301 16.09 11.22 11.48
CA GLY A 301 14.67 11.30 11.13
C GLY A 301 14.44 11.95 9.78
N PHE A 302 13.45 12.84 9.69
CA PHE A 302 13.24 13.64 8.48
C PHE A 302 12.70 15.02 8.83
N THR A 303 12.86 15.96 7.90
CA THR A 303 12.24 17.30 7.97
C THR A 303 11.25 17.46 6.83
N ILE A 304 10.22 18.29 7.04
CA ILE A 304 9.18 18.55 6.05
C ILE A 304 9.31 19.99 5.57
N ALA A 305 9.19 20.19 4.25
CA ALA A 305 9.01 21.51 3.67
C ALA A 305 7.96 21.47 2.56
N ALA A 306 7.29 22.60 2.32
CA ALA A 306 6.29 22.71 1.27
C ALA A 306 6.49 23.95 0.40
N ASP A 307 6.22 23.78 -0.89
CA ASP A 307 6.00 24.84 -1.86
C ASP A 307 4.49 24.91 -2.12
N THR A 308 3.84 25.90 -1.49
CA THR A 308 2.38 26.05 -1.53
C THR A 308 1.91 26.99 -2.64
N THR A 309 2.84 27.61 -3.36
CA THR A 309 2.58 28.57 -4.45
C THR A 309 3.00 28.05 -5.82
N GLY A 310 3.79 26.98 -5.87
CA GLY A 310 4.32 26.37 -7.09
C GLY A 310 5.44 27.18 -7.73
N ASP A 311 6.17 27.99 -6.96
CA ASP A 311 7.25 28.86 -7.43
C ASP A 311 8.66 28.32 -7.14
N GLY A 312 8.74 27.12 -6.55
CA GLY A 312 9.98 26.47 -6.16
C GLY A 312 10.57 26.96 -4.83
N GLN A 313 9.90 27.87 -4.10
CA GLN A 313 10.32 28.30 -2.76
C GLN A 313 9.73 27.37 -1.69
N TRP A 314 10.62 26.78 -0.91
CA TRP A 314 10.26 25.80 0.11
C TRP A 314 10.22 26.44 1.49
N ALA A 315 9.05 26.45 2.12
CA ALA A 315 8.89 26.84 3.51
C ALA A 315 9.01 25.59 4.41
N PRO A 316 9.86 25.60 5.45
CA PRO A 316 9.90 24.52 6.43
C PRO A 316 8.58 24.45 7.18
N LEU A 317 8.13 23.24 7.49
CA LEU A 317 6.96 22.98 8.31
C LEU A 317 7.39 22.49 9.70
N PRO A 318 6.59 22.77 10.75
CA PRO A 318 6.83 22.26 12.10
C PRO A 318 6.65 20.75 12.20
#